data_AF-A0A8T3DRW2-F1
#
_entry.id   AF-A0A8T3DRW2-F1
#
_cell.length_a   1.000
_cell.length_b   1.000
_cell.length_c   1.000
_cell.angle_alpha   90.00
_cell.angle_beta   90.00
_cell.angle_gamma   90.00
#
_symmetry.space_group_name_H-M   'P 1'
#
loop_
_entity.id
_entity.type
_entity.pdbx_description
1 polymer ?
#
loop_
_entity_poly.entity_id
_entity_poly.type
_entity_poly.pdbx_seq_one_letter_code
_entity_poly.pdbx_strand_id
1 'polypeptide(L)'
;MVLPDHRWRCEVYLEGQYVAAGVGPKKTVKHIAAEEALATLRQTQAVVKSNLRKEGNVDAISRNQILARSGEEATRQEIKEDNIGNQLLRKMGWKGGGLGREGEGIAEPIKVKEQFSREGLGLDADKPGNQLSKRDIEEIIRNYASSDRQDDLRFSTELNNDERKQIHQISQKYGLRSKSYGQGRQRFLIVSRKVHKDQLIGQLLQEGQVGRYELVKPQASH
;
A
#
# COMPACT_ATOMS: atom_id res chain seq x y z
N MET A 1 -40.84 -0.30 -17.83
CA MET A 1 -42.06 -0.24 -18.67
C MET A 1 -41.78 0.55 -19.94
N VAL A 2 -42.39 0.20 -21.07
CA VAL A 2 -42.30 1.00 -22.31
C VAL A 2 -43.44 2.00 -22.32
N LEU A 3 -43.13 3.27 -22.60
CA LEU A 3 -44.09 4.37 -22.71
C LEU A 3 -44.63 4.47 -24.15
N PRO A 4 -45.80 5.13 -24.35
CA PRO A 4 -46.41 5.29 -25.67
C PRO A 4 -45.51 5.93 -26.74
N ASP A 5 -44.50 6.67 -26.31
CA ASP A 5 -43.50 7.35 -27.15
C ASP A 5 -42.23 6.52 -27.42
N HIS A 6 -42.29 5.21 -27.20
CA HIS A 6 -41.17 4.26 -27.34
C HIS A 6 -39.99 4.52 -26.39
N ARG A 7 -40.13 5.41 -25.39
CA ARG A 7 -39.15 5.54 -24.31
C ARG A 7 -39.38 4.49 -23.24
N TRP A 8 -38.35 4.17 -22.49
CA TRP A 8 -38.41 3.24 -21.37
C TRP A 8 -38.46 4.03 -20.07
N ARG A 9 -39.31 3.57 -19.15
CA ARG A 9 -39.33 4.01 -17.75
C ARG A 9 -38.73 2.91 -16.88
N CYS A 10 -37.75 3.27 -16.06
CA CYS A 10 -37.14 2.42 -15.05
C CYS A 10 -37.37 3.05 -13.68
N GLU A 11 -37.83 2.25 -12.72
CA GLU A 11 -38.09 2.69 -11.36
C GLU A 11 -37.09 2.03 -10.41
N VAL A 12 -36.70 2.76 -9.36
CA VAL A 12 -35.77 2.29 -8.34
C VAL A 12 -36.52 2.22 -7.02
N TYR A 13 -36.45 1.04 -6.40
CA TYR A 13 -37.03 0.77 -5.09
C TYR A 13 -35.91 0.34 -4.13
N LEU A 14 -35.98 0.80 -2.88
CA LEU A 14 -35.14 0.33 -1.78
C LEU A 14 -36.05 -0.19 -0.69
N GLU A 15 -35.84 -1.44 -0.26
CA GLU A 15 -36.67 -2.12 0.75
C GLU A 15 -38.17 -2.05 0.46
N GLY A 16 -38.54 -2.07 -0.83
CA GLY A 16 -39.93 -1.99 -1.29
C GLY A 16 -40.51 -0.56 -1.37
N GLN A 17 -39.77 0.46 -0.93
CA GLN A 17 -40.17 1.86 -1.06
C GLN A 17 -39.68 2.47 -2.36
N TYR A 18 -40.55 3.22 -3.03
CA TYR A 18 -40.20 3.96 -4.25
C TYR A 18 -39.20 5.08 -3.92
N VAL A 19 -38.11 5.15 -4.69
CA VAL A 19 -37.08 6.18 -4.53
C VAL A 19 -37.12 7.18 -5.68
N ALA A 20 -37.02 6.69 -6.92
CA ALA A 20 -37.01 7.53 -8.11
C ALA A 20 -37.34 6.75 -9.38
N ALA A 21 -37.56 7.45 -10.48
CA ALA A 21 -37.73 6.87 -11.80
C ALA A 21 -36.96 7.65 -12.86
N GLY A 22 -36.37 6.93 -13.82
CA GLY A 22 -35.74 7.50 -15.00
C GLY A 22 -36.52 7.15 -16.26
N VAL A 23 -36.60 8.09 -17.19
CA VAL A 23 -37.23 7.90 -18.49
C VAL A 23 -36.21 8.17 -19.59
N GLY A 24 -36.06 7.24 -20.53
CA GLY A 24 -35.12 7.41 -21.64
C GLY A 24 -34.97 6.21 -22.55
N PRO A 25 -33.97 6.20 -23.43
CA PRO A 25 -33.67 5.06 -24.30
C PRO A 25 -33.37 3.78 -23.51
N LYS A 26 -33.74 2.62 -24.05
CA LYS A 26 -33.56 1.31 -23.39
C LYS A 26 -32.15 1.06 -22.83
N LYS A 27 -31.12 1.56 -23.53
CA LYS A 27 -29.70 1.35 -23.15
C LYS A 27 -29.28 2.18 -21.94
N THR A 28 -29.84 3.38 -21.77
CA THR A 28 -29.39 4.37 -20.78
C THR A 28 -30.37 4.57 -19.63
N VAL A 29 -31.64 4.17 -19.78
CA VAL A 29 -32.71 4.38 -18.78
C VAL A 29 -32.34 3.92 -17.36
N LYS A 30 -31.58 2.83 -17.22
CA LYS A 30 -31.11 2.34 -15.92
C LYS A 30 -30.12 3.29 -15.24
N HIS A 31 -29.28 3.97 -16.03
CA HIS A 31 -28.31 4.94 -15.52
C HIS A 31 -29.02 6.23 -15.11
N ILE A 32 -29.97 6.69 -15.93
CA ILE A 32 -30.82 7.85 -15.62
C ILE A 32 -31.57 7.60 -14.30
N ALA A 33 -32.25 6.45 -14.18
CA ALA A 33 -32.98 6.12 -12.95
C ALA A 33 -32.06 6.01 -11.72
N ALA A 34 -30.83 5.50 -11.90
CA ALA A 34 -29.84 5.43 -10.84
C ALA A 34 -29.31 6.82 -10.43
N GLU A 35 -29.11 7.74 -11.39
CA GLU A 35 -28.69 9.11 -11.10
C GLU A 35 -29.77 9.87 -10.32
N GLU A 36 -31.03 9.77 -10.75
CA GLU A 36 -32.18 10.35 -10.05
C GLU A 36 -32.30 9.78 -8.62
N ALA A 37 -32.22 8.45 -8.48
CA ALA A 37 -32.26 7.81 -7.16
C ALA A 37 -31.11 8.29 -6.25
N LEU A 38 -29.89 8.44 -6.79
CA LEU A 38 -28.76 8.98 -6.05
C LEU A 38 -28.97 10.44 -5.65
N ALA A 39 -29.58 11.27 -6.50
CA ALA A 39 -29.89 12.66 -6.19
C ALA A 39 -30.88 12.75 -5.01
N THR A 40 -31.98 11.98 -5.05
CA THR A 40 -32.96 11.92 -3.97
C THR A 40 -32.36 11.41 -2.67
N LEU A 41 -31.58 10.33 -2.71
CA LEU A 41 -30.99 9.73 -1.51
C LEU A 41 -29.92 10.64 -0.88
N ARG A 42 -29.13 11.37 -1.67
CA ARG A 42 -28.12 12.30 -1.15
C ARG A 42 -28.70 13.48 -0.37
N GLN A 43 -29.98 13.81 -0.56
CA GLN A 43 -30.65 14.87 0.20
C GLN A 43 -31.04 14.44 1.62
N THR A 44 -31.22 13.14 1.85
CA THR A 44 -31.78 12.62 3.10
C THR A 44 -30.83 11.67 3.83
N GLN A 45 -29.95 10.99 3.10
CA GLN A 45 -29.06 9.96 3.62
C GLN A 45 -27.60 10.43 3.60
N ALA A 46 -26.88 10.15 4.69
CA ALA A 46 -25.44 10.35 4.74
C ALA A 46 -24.72 9.28 3.91
N VAL A 47 -23.68 9.69 3.18
CA VAL A 47 -22.93 8.81 2.28
C VAL A 47 -21.50 8.67 2.77
N VAL A 48 -21.05 7.44 2.98
CA VAL A 48 -19.65 7.14 3.27
C VAL A 48 -18.84 7.15 1.97
N LYS A 49 -17.91 8.08 1.84
CA LYS A 49 -16.95 8.13 0.73
C LYS A 49 -15.62 7.52 1.15
N SER A 50 -14.93 6.88 0.20
CA SER A 50 -13.58 6.36 0.43
C SER A 50 -12.56 7.20 -0.36
N ASN A 51 -11.63 7.85 0.34
CA ASN A 51 -10.69 8.82 -0.20
C ASN A 51 -9.39 8.22 -0.75
N LEU A 52 -9.39 6.93 -1.11
CA LEU A 52 -8.25 6.17 -1.68
C LEU A 52 -7.40 6.89 -2.73
N ARG A 53 -8.02 7.80 -3.49
CA ARG A 53 -7.42 8.42 -4.66
C ARG A 53 -6.85 9.82 -4.39
N LYS A 54 -7.13 10.42 -3.24
CA LYS A 54 -6.71 11.81 -2.95
C LYS A 54 -5.27 11.91 -2.47
N GLU A 55 -4.76 10.89 -1.77
CA GLU A 55 -3.36 10.89 -1.35
C GLU A 55 -2.47 10.39 -2.48
N GLY A 56 -1.74 11.32 -3.07
CA GLY A 56 -0.69 11.06 -4.06
C GLY A 56 0.38 10.11 -3.52
N ASN A 57 1.33 9.76 -4.37
CA ASN A 57 2.42 8.81 -4.10
C ASN A 57 3.39 9.22 -2.96
N VAL A 58 3.05 10.25 -2.16
CA VAL A 58 3.95 10.98 -1.28
C VAL A 58 4.47 10.10 -0.13
N ASP A 59 3.64 9.19 0.39
CA ASP A 59 4.00 8.28 1.49
C ASP A 59 4.08 6.80 1.07
N ALA A 60 4.27 6.52 -0.22
CA ALA A 60 4.42 5.14 -0.67
C ALA A 60 5.80 4.59 -0.29
N ILE A 61 5.82 3.42 0.37
CA ILE A 61 7.04 2.71 0.69
C ILE A 61 7.65 2.17 -0.61
N SER A 62 8.83 2.68 -0.97
CA SER A 62 9.57 2.25 -2.16
C SER A 62 10.31 0.94 -1.93
N ARG A 63 10.65 0.25 -3.03
CA ARG A 63 11.47 -0.98 -2.96
C ARG A 63 12.78 -0.72 -2.22
N ASN A 64 13.43 0.41 -2.48
CA ASN A 64 14.71 0.78 -1.87
C ASN A 64 14.59 1.06 -0.37
N GLN A 65 13.48 1.64 0.09
CA GLN A 65 13.25 1.85 1.53
C GLN A 65 13.12 0.53 2.30
N ILE A 66 12.60 -0.51 1.65
CA ILE A 66 12.49 -1.85 2.25
C ILE A 66 13.89 -2.50 2.32
N LEU A 67 14.69 -2.39 1.25
CA LEU A 67 16.06 -2.93 1.20
C LEU A 67 17.03 -2.23 2.15
N ALA A 68 16.93 -0.89 2.27
CA ALA A 68 17.85 -0.10 3.09
C ALA A 68 17.85 -0.53 4.56
N ARG A 69 16.73 -1.06 5.07
CA ARG A 69 16.63 -1.59 6.43
C ARG A 69 17.58 -2.76 6.68
N SER A 70 17.75 -3.66 5.71
CA SER A 70 18.71 -4.78 5.80
C SER A 70 20.16 -4.30 5.68
N GLY A 71 20.40 -3.25 4.89
CA GLY A 71 21.74 -2.68 4.69
C GLY A 71 22.31 -2.04 5.97
N GLU A 72 21.47 -1.36 6.76
CA GLU A 72 21.86 -0.83 8.07
C GLU A 72 22.14 -1.96 9.08
N GLU A 73 21.34 -3.02 9.09
CA GLU A 73 21.58 -4.17 9.97
C GLU A 73 22.88 -4.89 9.62
N ALA A 74 23.18 -5.08 8.33
CA ALA A 74 24.40 -5.72 7.85
C ALA A 74 25.66 -4.86 8.07
N THR A 75 25.54 -3.52 8.03
CA THR A 75 26.64 -2.61 8.39
C THR A 75 26.84 -2.50 9.90
N ARG A 76 25.82 -2.78 10.71
CA ARG A 76 25.93 -2.86 12.18
C ARG A 76 26.47 -4.19 12.68
N GLN A 77 26.35 -5.26 11.90
CA GLN A 77 26.86 -6.57 12.28
C GLN A 77 28.37 -6.64 12.04
N GLU A 78 29.14 -6.55 13.13
CA GLU A 78 30.58 -6.79 13.10
C GLU A 78 30.88 -8.20 12.56
N ILE A 79 31.89 -8.33 11.69
CA ILE A 79 32.39 -9.63 11.26
C ILE A 79 32.89 -10.36 12.51
N LYS A 80 32.26 -11.49 12.83
CA LYS A 80 32.60 -12.29 14.01
C LYS A 80 34.06 -12.76 13.99
N GLU A 81 34.64 -12.98 15.18
CA GLU A 81 36.05 -13.38 15.34
C GLU A 81 36.36 -14.80 14.85
N ASP A 82 35.34 -15.63 14.64
CA ASP A 82 35.45 -16.96 14.05
C ASP A 82 35.56 -16.93 12.52
N ASN A 83 35.35 -15.77 11.88
CA ASN A 83 35.52 -15.62 10.45
C ASN A 83 37.01 -15.68 10.06
N ILE A 84 37.34 -16.53 9.08
CA ILE A 84 38.72 -16.74 8.59
C ILE A 84 39.41 -15.42 8.22
N GLY A 85 38.69 -14.49 7.58
CA GLY A 85 39.21 -13.18 7.20
C GLY A 85 39.54 -12.31 8.42
N ASN A 86 38.67 -12.29 9.44
CA ASN A 86 38.93 -11.55 10.69
C ASN A 86 40.15 -12.12 11.42
N GLN A 87 40.26 -13.46 11.50
CA GLN A 87 41.43 -14.11 12.11
C GLN A 87 42.73 -13.78 11.38
N LEU A 88 42.71 -13.75 10.05
CA LEU A 88 43.86 -13.34 9.25
C LEU A 88 44.24 -11.88 9.49
N LEU A 89 43.27 -10.96 9.46
CA LEU A 89 43.51 -9.54 9.72
C LEU A 89 44.12 -9.32 11.11
N ARG A 90 43.60 -10.00 12.13
CA ARG A 90 44.14 -9.94 13.50
C ARG A 90 45.55 -10.51 13.61
N LYS A 91 45.84 -11.62 12.92
CA LYS A 91 47.20 -12.18 12.83
C LYS A 91 48.19 -11.23 12.15
N MET A 92 47.70 -10.36 11.26
CA MET A 92 48.49 -9.32 10.60
C MET A 92 48.53 -8.00 11.39
N GLY A 93 48.04 -7.99 12.64
CA GLY A 93 48.15 -6.85 13.55
C GLY A 93 47.01 -5.84 13.50
N TRP A 94 45.94 -6.11 12.72
CA TRP A 94 44.76 -5.26 12.70
C TRP A 94 43.95 -5.40 14.00
N LYS A 95 43.61 -4.26 14.63
CA LYS A 95 42.91 -4.20 15.93
C LYS A 95 41.50 -3.60 15.82
N GLY A 96 40.98 -3.43 14.60
CA GLY A 96 39.74 -2.71 14.31
C GLY A 96 39.98 -1.34 13.68
N GLY A 97 38.93 -0.72 13.13
CA GLY A 97 39.02 0.55 12.41
C GLY A 97 39.60 0.40 10.99
N GLY A 98 40.23 1.45 10.48
CA GLY A 98 40.82 1.48 9.14
C GLY A 98 41.94 0.44 8.94
N LEU A 99 42.09 -0.08 7.72
CA LEU A 99 43.16 -1.04 7.41
C LEU A 99 44.50 -0.30 7.22
N GLY A 100 45.54 -0.67 7.99
CA GLY A 100 46.87 -0.06 7.90
C GLY A 100 47.59 -0.10 9.24
N ARG A 101 48.90 0.18 9.24
CA ARG A 101 49.75 0.11 10.45
C ARG A 101 49.26 1.05 11.56
N GLU A 102 48.75 2.21 11.19
CA GLU A 102 48.19 3.22 12.12
C GLU A 102 46.67 3.42 11.95
N GLY A 103 45.99 2.51 11.24
CA GLY A 103 44.56 2.64 10.97
C GLY A 103 44.20 3.66 9.89
N GLU A 104 45.17 4.03 9.03
CA GLU A 104 45.04 5.06 7.98
C GLU A 104 44.07 4.70 6.85
N GLY A 105 43.71 3.43 6.72
CA GLY A 105 42.78 2.97 5.69
C GLY A 105 41.32 3.35 5.96
N ILE A 106 40.46 2.98 5.02
CA ILE A 106 39.03 3.25 5.12
C ILE A 106 38.44 2.39 6.24
N ALA A 107 37.98 3.04 7.32
CA ALA A 107 37.31 2.38 8.43
C ALA A 107 35.85 2.02 8.10
N GLU A 108 35.19 2.86 7.29
CA GLU A 108 33.83 2.63 6.85
C GLU A 108 33.77 1.70 5.62
N PRO A 109 32.86 0.72 5.60
CA PRO A 109 32.65 -0.09 4.41
C PRO A 109 32.35 0.78 3.17
N ILE A 110 33.00 0.48 2.03
CA ILE A 110 32.76 1.19 0.78
C ILE A 110 31.31 0.93 0.34
N LYS A 111 30.49 1.98 0.36
CA LYS A 111 29.10 1.93 -0.11
C LYS A 111 29.09 1.80 -1.64
N VAL A 112 28.51 0.72 -2.14
CA VAL A 112 28.32 0.52 -3.59
C VAL A 112 27.32 1.58 -4.09
N LYS A 113 27.71 2.37 -5.09
CA LYS A 113 26.77 3.22 -5.84
C LYS A 113 26.03 2.34 -6.83
N GLU A 114 24.79 1.96 -6.52
CA GLU A 114 24.02 1.07 -7.39
C GLU A 114 23.57 1.79 -8.67
N GLN A 115 23.91 1.19 -9.81
CA GLN A 115 23.48 1.65 -11.13
C GLN A 115 22.20 0.90 -11.52
N PHE A 116 21.10 1.64 -11.66
CA PHE A 116 19.77 1.09 -11.98
C PHE A 116 19.54 0.78 -13.47
N SER A 117 20.58 0.82 -14.30
CA SER A 117 20.50 0.48 -15.73
C SER A 117 21.54 -0.56 -16.12
N ARG A 118 21.11 -1.49 -16.99
CA ARG A 118 21.91 -2.57 -17.59
C ARG A 118 23.18 -1.98 -18.22
N GLU A 119 24.33 -2.20 -17.59
CA GLU A 119 25.65 -2.43 -18.21
C GLU A 119 26.78 -2.45 -17.13
N GLY A 120 27.34 -3.65 -16.89
CA GLY A 120 28.61 -3.96 -16.17
C GLY A 120 28.59 -3.95 -14.62
N LEU A 121 29.32 -4.77 -13.84
CA LEU A 121 30.21 -5.93 -14.08
C LEU A 121 29.70 -7.13 -13.23
N GLY A 122 29.19 -8.18 -13.87
CA GLY A 122 29.06 -9.52 -13.27
C GLY A 122 27.79 -9.87 -12.48
N LEU A 123 26.63 -9.34 -12.88
CA LEU A 123 25.33 -9.70 -12.30
C LEU A 123 24.57 -10.70 -13.19
N ASP A 124 24.67 -11.99 -12.84
CA ASP A 124 23.56 -12.91 -13.05
C ASP A 124 22.37 -12.38 -12.25
N ALA A 125 21.22 -12.23 -12.90
CA ALA A 125 19.99 -11.71 -12.30
C ALA A 125 19.45 -12.57 -11.14
N ASP A 126 20.10 -13.71 -10.85
CA ASP A 126 19.75 -14.68 -9.82
C ASP A 126 20.58 -14.56 -8.52
N LYS A 127 21.39 -13.49 -8.33
CA LYS A 127 22.05 -13.28 -7.03
C LYS A 127 21.04 -12.82 -5.96
N PRO A 128 21.02 -13.45 -4.77
CA PRO A 128 20.07 -13.19 -3.68
C PRO A 128 20.19 -11.80 -3.01
N GLY A 129 21.07 -10.93 -3.51
CA GLY A 129 21.29 -9.59 -2.95
C GLY A 129 20.31 -8.50 -3.42
N ASN A 130 19.50 -8.76 -4.46
CA ASN A 130 18.61 -7.74 -5.06
C ASN A 130 17.10 -8.03 -4.86
N GLN A 131 16.75 -9.11 -4.16
CA GLN A 131 15.37 -9.47 -3.85
C GLN A 131 15.03 -8.97 -2.44
N LEU A 132 13.84 -8.38 -2.26
CA LEU A 132 13.37 -8.03 -0.92
C LEU A 132 13.34 -9.28 -0.05
N SER A 133 13.98 -9.23 1.12
CA SER A 133 13.94 -10.37 2.01
C SER A 133 12.54 -10.45 2.64
N LYS A 134 12.06 -11.69 2.80
CA LYS A 134 10.79 -11.95 3.47
C LYS A 134 10.76 -11.34 4.89
N ARG A 135 11.93 -11.24 5.53
CA ARG A 135 12.07 -10.69 6.89
C ARG A 135 11.78 -9.19 6.92
N ASP A 136 12.29 -8.41 5.97
CA ASP A 136 12.08 -6.96 5.93
C ASP A 136 10.61 -6.62 5.68
N ILE A 137 9.99 -7.34 4.73
CA ILE A 137 8.56 -7.21 4.46
C ILE A 137 7.74 -7.56 5.71
N GLU A 138 8.12 -8.64 6.40
CA GLU A 138 7.46 -9.07 7.62
C GLU A 138 7.59 -8.07 8.77
N GLU A 139 8.76 -7.44 8.91
CA GLU A 139 8.98 -6.42 9.92
C GLU A 139 8.12 -5.17 9.69
N ILE A 140 8.07 -4.68 8.45
CA ILE A 140 7.22 -3.52 8.08
C ILE A 140 5.75 -3.81 8.40
N ILE A 141 5.27 -4.99 8.00
CA ILE A 141 3.87 -5.38 8.21
C ILE A 141 3.58 -5.59 9.69
N ARG A 142 4.50 -6.20 10.45
CA ARG A 142 4.37 -6.40 11.89
C ARG A 142 4.30 -5.05 12.62
N ASN A 143 5.23 -4.14 12.33
CA ASN A 143 5.29 -2.81 12.94
C ASN A 143 4.03 -2.01 12.64
N TYR A 144 3.51 -2.11 11.41
CA TYR A 144 2.22 -1.51 11.07
C TYR A 144 1.07 -2.15 11.86
N ALA A 145 0.99 -3.48 11.92
CA ALA A 145 -0.06 -4.19 12.65
C ALA A 145 -0.10 -3.82 14.15
N SER A 146 1.07 -3.68 14.78
CA SER A 146 1.22 -3.33 16.20
C SER A 146 1.11 -1.84 16.50
N SER A 147 1.17 -0.97 15.49
CA SER A 147 0.97 0.47 15.68
C SER A 147 -0.52 0.80 15.88
N ASP A 148 -0.83 2.03 16.30
CA ASP A 148 -2.21 2.58 16.32
C ASP A 148 -2.54 3.39 15.06
N ARG A 149 -1.72 3.25 14.01
CA ARG A 149 -1.94 3.93 12.71
C ARG A 149 -3.30 3.56 12.13
N GLN A 150 -4.09 4.58 11.81
CA GLN A 150 -5.40 4.43 11.14
C GLN A 150 -5.32 4.57 9.62
N ASP A 151 -4.20 5.07 9.10
CA ASP A 151 -3.93 5.23 7.68
C ASP A 151 -3.54 3.91 7.01
N ASP A 152 -3.68 3.87 5.68
CA ASP A 152 -3.39 2.69 4.86
C ASP A 152 -1.88 2.64 4.52
N LEU A 153 -1.25 1.48 4.70
CA LEU A 153 0.13 1.26 4.29
C LEU A 153 0.22 1.08 2.77
N ARG A 154 0.79 2.07 2.07
CA ARG A 154 0.94 2.05 0.62
C ARG A 154 2.33 1.59 0.19
N PHE A 155 2.39 0.71 -0.79
CA PHE A 155 3.62 0.29 -1.45
C PHE A 155 3.72 0.88 -2.87
N SER A 156 4.95 1.20 -3.27
CA SER A 156 5.30 1.70 -4.60
C SER A 156 4.91 0.71 -5.71
N THR A 157 4.82 1.21 -6.95
CA THR A 157 4.53 0.41 -8.14
C THR A 157 5.70 -0.48 -8.57
N GLU A 158 6.90 -0.22 -8.05
CA GLU A 158 8.18 -0.88 -8.38
C GLU A 158 8.32 -2.33 -7.86
N LEU A 159 7.34 -2.83 -7.11
CA LEU A 159 7.36 -4.20 -6.61
C LEU A 159 7.04 -5.22 -7.71
N ASN A 160 7.81 -6.32 -7.72
CA ASN A 160 7.55 -7.44 -8.62
C ASN A 160 6.39 -8.34 -8.11
N ASN A 161 6.00 -9.33 -8.91
CA ASN A 161 4.85 -10.18 -8.59
C ASN A 161 5.08 -11.06 -7.34
N ASP A 162 6.29 -11.56 -7.13
CA ASP A 162 6.61 -12.42 -6.00
C ASP A 162 6.62 -11.64 -4.68
N GLU A 163 7.19 -10.43 -4.68
CA GLU A 163 7.16 -9.51 -3.54
C GLU A 163 5.74 -9.12 -3.16
N ARG A 164 4.89 -8.83 -4.16
CA ARG A 164 3.46 -8.56 -3.93
C ARG A 164 2.77 -9.77 -3.30
N LYS A 165 3.08 -10.98 -3.79
CA LYS A 165 2.54 -12.22 -3.21
C LYS A 165 2.99 -12.41 -1.77
N GLN A 166 4.26 -12.15 -1.46
CA GLN A 166 4.78 -12.20 -0.09
C GLN A 166 4.09 -11.19 0.82
N ILE A 167 3.93 -9.94 0.39
CA ILE A 167 3.19 -8.92 1.14
C ILE A 167 1.76 -9.36 1.40
N HIS A 168 1.07 -9.93 0.41
CA HIS A 168 -0.29 -10.45 0.58
C HIS A 168 -0.35 -11.55 1.65
N GLN A 169 0.53 -12.55 1.57
CA GLN A 169 0.61 -13.67 2.52
C GLN A 169 0.90 -13.21 3.94
N ILE A 170 1.89 -12.33 4.11
CA ILE A 170 2.29 -11.82 5.42
C ILE A 170 1.19 -10.92 5.99
N SER A 171 0.60 -10.03 5.19
CA SER A 171 -0.52 -9.19 5.64
C SER A 171 -1.66 -10.04 6.19
N GLN A 172 -2.01 -11.14 5.51
CA GLN A 172 -3.04 -12.06 5.96
C GLN A 172 -2.66 -12.73 7.30
N LYS A 173 -1.39 -13.15 7.45
CA LYS A 173 -0.87 -13.73 8.70
C LYS A 173 -1.05 -12.79 9.90
N TYR A 174 -0.84 -11.49 9.73
CA TYR A 174 -1.05 -10.47 10.77
C TYR A 174 -2.48 -9.93 10.84
N GLY A 175 -3.45 -10.59 10.19
CA GLY A 175 -4.86 -10.22 10.26
C GLY A 175 -5.22 -8.95 9.49
N LEU A 176 -4.33 -8.43 8.64
CA LEU A 176 -4.55 -7.25 7.82
C LEU A 176 -5.21 -7.62 6.49
N ARG A 177 -5.77 -6.60 5.83
CA ARG A 177 -6.31 -6.70 4.47
C ARG A 177 -5.28 -6.15 3.50
N SER A 178 -5.07 -6.83 2.38
CA SER A 178 -4.15 -6.36 1.34
C SER A 178 -4.84 -6.39 -0.03
N LYS A 179 -4.66 -5.35 -0.84
CA LYS A 179 -5.26 -5.25 -2.17
C LYS A 179 -4.36 -4.48 -3.13
N SER A 180 -4.20 -5.03 -4.34
CA SER A 180 -3.61 -4.32 -5.46
C SER A 180 -4.66 -3.49 -6.20
N TYR A 181 -4.30 -2.28 -6.58
CA TYR A 181 -5.12 -1.36 -7.39
C TYR A 181 -4.33 -0.89 -8.61
N GLY A 182 -5.04 -0.38 -9.63
CA GLY A 182 -4.43 0.07 -10.88
C GLY A 182 -4.17 -1.07 -11.88
N GLN A 183 -3.64 -0.71 -13.05
CA GLN A 183 -3.33 -1.63 -14.14
C GLN A 183 -1.90 -1.40 -14.65
N GLY A 184 -1.22 -2.49 -15.04
CA GLY A 184 0.14 -2.44 -15.60
C GLY A 184 1.13 -1.69 -14.69
N ARG A 185 1.84 -0.70 -15.27
CA ARG A 185 2.86 0.10 -14.57
C ARG A 185 2.32 1.03 -13.48
N GLN A 186 1.01 1.29 -13.47
CA GLN A 186 0.33 2.08 -12.45
C GLN A 186 -0.25 1.20 -11.33
N ARG A 187 0.13 -0.09 -11.28
CA ARG A 187 -0.36 -1.00 -10.25
C ARG A 187 0.36 -0.79 -8.93
N PHE A 188 -0.36 -0.37 -7.90
CA PHE A 188 0.16 -0.20 -6.54
C PHE A 188 -0.53 -1.17 -5.57
N LEU A 189 0.12 -1.47 -4.45
CA LEU A 189 -0.42 -2.36 -3.42
C LEU A 189 -0.68 -1.56 -2.15
N ILE A 190 -1.84 -1.80 -1.53
CA ILE A 190 -2.20 -1.23 -0.23
C ILE A 190 -2.42 -2.36 0.77
N VAL A 191 -1.94 -2.16 1.99
CA VAL A 191 -2.26 -2.95 3.18
C VAL A 191 -3.01 -2.06 4.16
N SER A 192 -4.16 -2.51 4.64
CA SER A 192 -5.04 -1.77 5.54
C SER A 192 -5.48 -2.66 6.69
N ARG A 193 -5.97 -2.06 7.78
CA ARG A 193 -6.67 -2.81 8.82
C ARG A 193 -7.96 -3.43 8.30
N LYS A 194 -8.41 -4.51 8.94
CA LYS A 194 -9.76 -5.05 8.72
C LYS A 194 -10.72 -4.15 9.46
N VAL A 195 -11.69 -3.61 8.73
CA VAL A 195 -12.69 -2.71 9.26
C VAL A 195 -14.02 -3.46 9.33
N HIS A 196 -14.57 -3.58 10.55
CA HIS A 196 -15.93 -4.07 10.75
C HIS A 196 -16.92 -2.94 10.43
N LYS A 197 -17.94 -3.24 9.62
CA LYS A 197 -18.87 -2.23 9.10
C LYS A 197 -19.58 -1.48 10.24
N ASP A 198 -20.03 -2.21 11.25
CA ASP A 198 -20.82 -1.64 12.35
C ASP A 198 -19.96 -0.69 13.21
N GLN A 199 -18.72 -1.09 13.50
CA GLN A 199 -17.76 -0.25 14.21
C GLN A 199 -17.38 1.00 13.39
N LEU A 200 -17.17 0.85 12.09
CA LEU A 200 -16.86 1.95 11.19
C LEU A 200 -17.99 2.98 11.14
N ILE A 201 -19.23 2.54 11.02
CA ILE A 201 -20.39 3.45 10.97
C ILE A 201 -20.52 4.20 12.28
N GLY A 202 -20.38 3.53 13.42
CA GLY A 202 -20.41 4.17 14.74
C GLY A 202 -19.35 5.26 14.88
N GLN A 203 -18.10 4.95 14.53
CA GLN A 203 -17.00 5.91 14.57
C GLN A 203 -17.18 7.05 13.55
N LEU A 204 -17.65 6.77 12.34
CA LEU A 204 -17.92 7.79 11.33
C LEU A 204 -19.03 8.75 11.74
N LEU A 205 -20.06 8.27 12.44
CA LEU A 205 -21.12 9.12 12.96
C LEU A 205 -20.62 10.03 14.09
N GLN A 206 -19.64 9.59 14.88
CA GLN A 206 -19.06 10.34 16.00
C GLN A 206 -17.98 11.33 15.56
N GLU A 207 -17.04 10.88 14.72
CA GLU A 207 -15.81 11.62 14.36
C GLU A 207 -15.88 12.26 12.96
N GLY A 208 -16.86 11.87 12.13
CA GLY A 208 -17.02 12.37 10.76
C GLY A 208 -16.05 11.77 9.74
N GLN A 209 -14.85 11.36 10.16
CA GLN A 209 -13.85 10.69 9.32
C GLN A 209 -13.12 9.59 10.12
N VAL A 210 -12.94 8.43 9.52
CA VAL A 210 -12.22 7.29 10.11
C VAL A 210 -11.25 6.75 9.07
N GLY A 211 -9.96 7.00 9.29
CA GLY A 211 -8.90 6.77 8.30
C GLY A 211 -9.27 7.35 6.94
N ARG A 212 -9.43 6.48 5.96
CA ARG A 212 -9.76 6.81 4.56
C ARG A 212 -11.25 6.91 4.24
N TYR A 213 -12.12 6.70 5.23
CA TYR A 213 -13.56 6.83 5.07
C TYR A 213 -14.03 8.14 5.66
N GLU A 214 -14.89 8.85 4.93
CA GLU A 214 -15.43 10.14 5.33
C GLU A 214 -16.95 10.08 5.21
N LEU A 215 -17.65 10.55 6.24
CA LEU A 215 -19.09 10.65 6.24
C LEU A 215 -19.52 12.00 5.65
N VAL A 216 -20.03 11.96 4.43
CA VAL A 216 -20.61 13.14 3.81
C VAL A 216 -22.07 13.26 4.25
N LYS A 217 -22.33 14.27 5.08
CA LYS A 217 -23.69 14.64 5.49
C LYS A 217 -24.49 15.12 4.28
N PRO A 218 -25.83 14.93 4.27
CA PRO A 218 -26.67 15.40 3.19
C PRO A 218 -26.48 16.90 2.99
N GLN A 219 -26.19 17.30 1.75
CA GLN A 219 -26.18 18.70 1.37
C GLN A 219 -27.64 19.09 1.13
N ALA A 220 -28.22 19.86 2.05
CA ALA A 220 -29.52 20.48 1.81
C ALA A 220 -29.40 21.29 0.52
N SER A 221 -30.13 20.89 -0.52
CA SER A 221 -30.31 21.73 -1.70
C SER A 221 -31.18 22.90 -1.26
N HIS A 222 -30.60 24.10 -1.23
CA HIS A 222 -31.38 25.34 -1.19
C HIS A 222 -32.15 25.53 -2.49
#